data_AF-A0A3D5V885-F1
#
_entry.id   AF-A0A3D5V885-F1
#
_cell.length_a   1.000
_cell.length_b   1.000
_cell.length_c   1.000
_cell.angle_alpha   90.00
_cell.angle_beta   90.00
_cell.angle_gamma   90.00
#
_symmetry.space_group_name_H-M   'P 1'
#
loop_
_entity.id
_entity.type
_entity.pdbx_description
1 polymer ?
#
loop_
_entity_poly.entity_id
_entity_poly.type
_entity_poly.pdbx_seq_one_letter_code
_entity_poly.pdbx_strand_id
1 'polypeptide(L)' 'SPPKVILTWEKSAELITEEGGGYYIYRSLSYDGAYERIATIEDPTITSYEDEEVILTGEYFYYYKL' A
#
# COMPACT_ATOMS: atom_id res chain seq x y z
N SER A 1 -12.54 -18.40 0.33
CA SER A 1 -12.18 -17.07 -0.23
C SER A 1 -10.77 -17.13 -0.75
N PRO A 2 -10.43 -16.36 -1.80
CA PRO A 2 -9.04 -16.20 -2.20
C PRO A 2 -8.20 -15.65 -1.03
N PRO A 3 -6.89 -15.93 -1.00
CA PRO A 3 -5.99 -15.25 -0.08
C PRO A 3 -6.07 -13.73 -0.28
N LYS A 4 -5.82 -12.98 0.80
CA LYS A 4 -5.72 -11.53 0.75
C LYS A 4 -4.75 -11.01 1.78
N VAL A 5 -4.15 -9.85 1.50
CA VAL A 5 -3.31 -9.11 2.44
C VAL A 5 -4.00 -7.79 2.76
N ILE A 6 -4.11 -7.47 4.05
CA ILE A 6 -4.62 -6.18 4.51
C ILE A 6 -3.43 -5.36 4.98
N LEU A 7 -3.14 -4.29 4.27
CA LEU A 7 -2.14 -3.29 4.65
C LEU A 7 -2.83 -2.19 5.44
N THR A 8 -2.27 -1.83 6.60
CA THR A 8 -2.68 -0.68 7.40
C THR A 8 -1.46 0.16 7.74
N TRP A 9 -1.62 1.47 7.82
CA TRP A 9 -0.56 2.39 8.21
C TRP A 9 -1.09 3.55 9.05
N GLU A 10 -0.20 4.21 9.77
CA GLU A 10 -0.51 5.44 10.50
C GLU A 10 -0.08 6.65 9.67
N LYS A 11 -0.93 7.68 9.62
CA LYS A 11 -0.57 8.95 9.01
C LYS A 11 0.47 9.65 9.88
N SER A 12 1.63 9.99 9.31
CA SER A 12 2.62 10.81 10.02
C SER A 12 2.03 12.18 10.35
N ALA A 13 2.14 12.58 11.62
CA ALA A 13 1.66 13.87 12.12
C ALA A 13 2.28 15.08 11.38
N GLU A 14 3.49 14.91 10.83
CA GLU A 14 4.21 15.95 10.07
C GLU A 14 3.67 16.15 8.64
N LEU A 15 2.88 15.20 8.14
CA LEU A 15 2.31 15.21 6.79
C LEU A 15 0.82 15.61 6.79
N ILE A 16 0.34 16.16 7.92
CA ILE A 16 -0.95 16.86 8.01
C ILE A 16 -0.74 18.29 7.49
N THR A 17 -0.44 18.41 6.20
CA THR A 17 -0.56 19.68 5.48
C THR A 17 -1.89 19.66 4.74
N GLU A 18 -2.65 20.76 4.81
CA GLU A 18 -4.03 20.87 4.27
C GLU A 18 -4.14 20.76 2.75
N GLU A 19 -3.05 20.51 2.04
CA GLU A 19 -3.04 20.40 0.59
C GLU A 19 -3.10 18.93 0.18
N GLY A 20 -4.10 18.61 -0.64
CA GLY A 20 -4.49 17.26 -1.02
C GLY A 20 -3.32 16.35 -1.36
N GLY A 21 -3.45 15.11 -0.91
CA GLY A 21 -2.50 14.04 -1.15
C GLY A 21 -3.23 12.72 -1.20
N GLY A 22 -2.49 11.65 -1.44
CA GLY A 22 -3.00 10.30 -1.53
C GLY A 22 -1.90 9.29 -1.23
N TYR A 23 -2.19 8.00 -1.37
CA TYR A 23 -1.21 6.95 -1.19
C TYR A 23 -1.01 6.19 -2.49
N TYR A 24 0.23 6.07 -2.92
CA TYR A 24 0.62 5.06 -3.89
C TYR A 24 1.01 3.79 -3.16
N ILE A 25 0.32 2.69 -3.46
CA ILE A 25 0.61 1.38 -2.89
C ILE A 25 1.44 0.59 -3.88
N TYR A 26 2.57 0.08 -3.41
CA TYR A 26 3.48 -0.71 -4.21
C TYR A 26 3.67 -2.09 -3.62
N ARG A 27 3.88 -3.07 -4.49
CA ARG A 27 4.14 -4.48 -4.14
C ARG A 27 5.35 -5.01 -4.90
N SER A 28 6.14 -5.86 -4.26
CA SER A 28 7.19 -6.66 -4.89
C SER A 28 7.12 -8.12 -4.47
N LEU A 29 7.67 -9.00 -5.31
CA LEU A 29 7.92 -10.41 -5.02
C LEU A 29 9.31 -10.63 -4.36
N SER A 30 10.06 -9.57 -4.09
CA SER A 30 11.37 -9.63 -3.42
C SER A 30 11.61 -8.37 -2.59
N TYR A 31 12.22 -8.53 -1.42
CA TYR A 31 12.48 -7.42 -0.49
C TYR A 31 13.27 -6.28 -1.13
N ASP A 32 14.38 -6.62 -1.80
CA ASP A 32 15.28 -5.69 -2.50
C ASP A 32 14.97 -5.59 -4.01
N GLY A 33 13.82 -6.12 -4.43
CA GLY A 33 13.42 -6.21 -5.83
C GLY A 33 12.82 -4.93 -6.39
N ALA A 34 12.37 -5.01 -7.64
CA ALA A 34 11.56 -3.98 -8.24
C ALA A 34 10.15 -4.00 -7.62
N TYR A 35 9.64 -2.82 -7.26
CA TYR A 35 8.30 -2.65 -6.75
C TYR A 35 7.41 -2.04 -7.82
N GLU A 36 6.24 -2.63 -8.01
CA GLU A 36 5.24 -2.15 -8.96
C GLU A 36 4.09 -1.50 -8.22
N ARG A 37 3.57 -0.39 -8.77
CA ARG A 37 2.41 0.28 -8.20
C ARG A 37 1.15 -0.53 -8.51
N ILE A 38 0.45 -0.95 -7.46
CA ILE A 38 -0.78 -1.73 -7.58
C ILE A 38 -2.04 -0.92 -7.25
N ALA A 39 -1.90 0.21 -6.54
CA ALA A 39 -3.02 1.10 -6.27
C ALA A 39 -2.61 2.56 -6.14
N THR A 40 -3.59 3.43 -6.35
CA THR A 40 -3.56 4.86 -6.02
C THR A 40 -4.80 5.16 -5.19
N ILE A 41 -4.61 5.68 -3.99
CA ILE A 41 -5.67 6.08 -3.07
C ILE A 41 -5.64 7.60 -3.05
N GLU A 42 -6.64 8.26 -3.63
CA GLU A 42 -6.68 9.72 -3.71
C GLU A 42 -7.20 10.39 -2.43
N ASP A 43 -7.88 9.62 -1.56
CA ASP A 43 -8.35 10.11 -0.27
C ASP A 43 -7.28 9.90 0.81
N PRO A 44 -6.63 10.97 1.32
CA PRO A 44 -5.57 10.86 2.30
C PRO A 44 -6.08 10.49 3.70
N THR A 45 -7.39 10.33 3.90
CA THR A 45 -7.99 9.81 5.14
C THR A 45 -8.06 8.28 5.16
N ILE A 46 -7.96 7.63 4.00
CA ILE A 46 -7.93 6.17 3.90
C ILE A 46 -6.53 5.68 4.24
N THR A 47 -6.39 4.98 5.36
CA THR A 47 -5.11 4.44 5.85
C THR A 47 -5.05 2.91 5.82
N SER A 48 -5.79 2.31 4.89
CA SER A 48 -5.79 0.86 4.66
C SER A 48 -5.96 0.52 3.19
N TYR A 49 -5.49 -0.68 2.81
CA TYR A 49 -5.67 -1.24 1.47
C TYR A 49 -5.78 -2.77 1.56
N GLU A 50 -6.72 -3.35 0.82
CA GLU A 50 -6.89 -4.79 0.69
C GLU A 50 -6.33 -5.23 -0.67
N ASP A 51 -5.29 -6.05 -0.65
CA ASP A 51 -4.74 -6.70 -1.84
C ASP A 51 -5.36 -8.10 -2.01
N GLU A 52 -6.24 -8.24 -3.00
CA GLU A 52 -6.93 -9.48 -3.34
C GLU A 52 -6.20 -10.30 -4.43
N GLU A 53 -5.11 -9.78 -5.01
CA GLU A 53 -4.40 -10.41 -6.13
C GLU A 53 -3.22 -11.30 -5.69
N VAL A 54 -3.05 -11.48 -4.37
CA VAL A 54 -2.00 -12.35 -3.84
C VAL A 54 -2.29 -13.82 -4.13
N ILE A 55 -1.24 -14.62 -4.30
CA ILE A 55 -1.31 -16.08 -4.36
C ILE A 55 -0.73 -16.66 -3.06
N LEU A 56 -1.31 -17.76 -2.58
CA LEU A 56 -1.05 -18.35 -1.25
C LEU A 56 0.41 -18.70 -0.96
N THR A 57 1.25 -18.81 -1.99
CA THR A 57 2.63 -19.31 -1.88
C THR A 57 3.69 -18.25 -2.17
N GLY A 58 3.29 -16.98 -2.31
CA GLY A 58 4.22 -15.87 -2.58
C GLY A 58 4.68 -15.16 -1.31
N GLU A 59 5.96 -14.78 -1.27
CA GLU A 59 6.42 -13.72 -0.37
C GLU A 59 6.15 -12.37 -1.04
N TYR A 60 5.56 -11.44 -0.28
CA TYR A 60 5.17 -10.13 -0.78
C TYR A 60 5.69 -9.04 0.13
N PHE A 61 6.21 -7.99 -0.51
CA PHE A 61 6.77 -6.83 0.19
C PHE A 61 6.00 -5.59 -0.25
N TYR A 62 5.65 -4.75 0.72
CA TYR A 62 4.78 -3.59 0.50
C TYR A 62 5.43 -2.32 1.04
N TYR A 63 5.23 -1.23 0.32
CA TYR A 63 5.44 0.11 0.86
C TYR A 63 4.38 1.06 0.30
N TYR A 64 4.13 2.13 1.04
CA TYR A 64 3.30 3.24 0.59
C TYR A 64 4.15 4.51 0.49
N LYS A 65 3.78 5.39 -0.44
CA LYS A 65 4.39 6.72 -0.60
C LYS A 65 3.29 7.77 -0.78
N LEU A 66 3.45 8.90 -0.09
CA LEU A 66 2.63 10.11 -0.25
C LEU A 66 2.98 10.87 -1.54
#